data_AF-A0A1H5GW64-F1
#
_entry.id   AF-A0A1H5GW64-F1
#
_cell.length_a   1.000
_cell.length_b   1.000
_cell.length_c   1.000
_cell.angle_alpha   90.00
_cell.angle_beta   90.00
_cell.angle_gamma   90.00
#
_symmetry.space_group_name_H-M   'P 1'
#
loop_
_entity.id
_entity.type
_entity.pdbx_description
1 polymer ?
#
loop_
_entity_poly.entity_id
_entity_poly.type
_entity_poly.pdbx_seq_one_letter_code
_entity_poly.pdbx_strand_id
1 'polypeptide(L)'
;MAALISTVHVFDEDGIAHVFGPGAEVPDWAARKITNPKAWDELPELKGEEVEIPARGGAGSGAGAWADYAKAKGFEVPADASRDEIIEALDAEGIPTA
;
A
#
# COMPACT_ATOMS: atom_id res chain seq x y z
N MET A 1 -8.58 -8.53 -11.73
CA MET A 1 -9.13 -7.27 -12.30
C MET A 1 -10.39 -6.97 -11.51
N ALA A 2 -10.54 -5.76 -10.98
CA ALA A 2 -11.64 -5.44 -10.07
C ALA A 2 -12.83 -4.84 -10.84
N ALA A 3 -14.03 -5.35 -10.58
CA ALA A 3 -15.26 -4.87 -11.21
C ALA A 3 -16.20 -4.27 -10.16
N LEU A 4 -16.89 -3.18 -10.52
CA LEU A 4 -17.88 -2.54 -9.65
C LEU A 4 -19.29 -3.09 -9.90
N ILE A 5 -20.12 -3.16 -8.86
CA ILE A 5 -21.58 -3.41 -8.98
C ILE A 5 -22.43 -2.15 -8.93
N SER A 6 -21.84 -1.02 -8.54
CA SER A 6 -22.53 0.26 -8.37
C SER A 6 -21.72 1.42 -8.92
N THR A 7 -22.38 2.54 -9.24
CA THR A 7 -21.68 3.76 -9.67
C THR A 7 -20.95 4.41 -8.51
N VAL A 8 -19.64 4.60 -8.63
CA VAL A 8 -18.79 5.25 -7.62
C VAL A 8 -18.13 6.50 -8.19
N HIS A 9 -18.08 7.56 -7.37
CA HIS A 9 -17.35 8.79 -7.68
C HIS A 9 -16.09 8.81 -6.81
N VAL A 10 -14.92 8.87 -7.45
CA VAL A 10 -13.62 8.89 -6.79
C VAL A 10 -12.86 10.12 -7.24
N PHE A 11 -12.28 10.86 -6.29
CA PHE A 11 -11.39 11.97 -6.60
C PHE A 11 -9.96 11.46 -6.73
N ASP A 12 -9.22 11.87 -7.75
CA ASP A 12 -7.77 11.63 -7.84
C ASP A 12 -6.99 12.55 -6.87
N GLU A 13 -5.66 12.56 -6.95
CA GLU A 13 -4.81 13.40 -6.08
C GLU A 13 -4.86 14.89 -6.46
N ASP A 14 -5.19 15.19 -7.71
CA ASP A 14 -5.38 16.55 -8.22
C ASP A 14 -6.78 17.11 -7.90
N GLY A 15 -7.65 16.30 -7.28
CA GLY A 15 -9.01 16.67 -6.89
C GLY A 15 -10.03 16.58 -8.04
N ILE A 16 -9.71 15.90 -9.13
CA ILE A 16 -10.62 15.67 -10.26
C ILE A 16 -11.51 14.47 -9.94
N ALA A 17 -12.81 14.62 -10.17
CA ALA A 17 -13.79 13.55 -9.99
C ALA A 17 -13.79 12.59 -11.19
N HIS A 18 -13.51 11.31 -10.93
CA HIS A 18 -13.67 10.21 -11.87
C HIS A 18 -14.88 9.38 -11.48
N VAL A 19 -15.71 9.02 -12.45
CA VAL A 19 -16.95 8.27 -12.25
C VAL A 19 -16.80 6.90 -12.89
N PHE A 20 -16.92 5.85 -12.08
CA PHE A 20 -16.87 4.47 -12.54
C PHE A 20 -18.25 3.83 -12.37
N GLY A 21 -18.79 3.29 -13.47
CA GLY A 21 -20.08 2.60 -13.47
C GLY A 21 -19.97 1.12 -13.11
N PRO A 22 -21.10 0.40 -12.97
CA PRO A 22 -21.10 -1.05 -12.81
C PRO A 22 -20.41 -1.75 -14.01
N GLY A 23 -19.57 -2.73 -13.73
CA GLY A 23 -18.75 -3.43 -14.72
C GLY A 23 -17.59 -2.63 -15.32
N ALA A 24 -17.38 -1.38 -14.89
CA ALA A 24 -16.23 -0.60 -15.31
C ALA A 24 -14.96 -1.14 -14.65
N GLU A 25 -13.88 -1.16 -15.41
CA GLU A 25 -12.55 -1.46 -14.89
C GLU A 25 -12.05 -0.27 -14.06
N VAL A 26 -11.70 -0.54 -12.81
CA VAL A 26 -11.20 0.49 -11.89
C VAL A 26 -9.68 0.37 -11.79
N PRO A 27 -8.92 1.45 -12.06
CA PRO A 27 -7.47 1.48 -11.84
C PRO A 27 -7.10 1.30 -10.36
N ASP A 28 -5.90 0.79 -10.08
CA ASP A 28 -5.42 0.52 -8.72
C ASP A 28 -5.49 1.74 -7.78
N TRP A 29 -5.18 2.94 -8.28
CA TRP A 29 -5.26 4.17 -7.50
C TRP A 29 -6.69 4.47 -7.02
N ALA A 30 -7.70 4.21 -7.87
CA ALA A 30 -9.09 4.43 -7.54
C ALA A 30 -9.60 3.30 -6.64
N ALA A 31 -9.19 2.07 -6.91
CA ALA A 31 -9.48 0.92 -6.09
C ALA A 31 -8.98 1.08 -4.63
N ARG A 32 -7.78 1.65 -4.44
CA ARG A 32 -7.24 2.02 -3.11
C ARG A 32 -8.11 3.04 -2.36
N LYS A 33 -8.82 3.93 -3.07
CA LYS A 33 -9.69 4.97 -2.46
C LYS A 33 -11.13 4.48 -2.20
N ILE A 34 -11.58 3.44 -2.90
CA ILE A 34 -12.94 2.88 -2.71
C ILE A 34 -12.90 1.92 -1.52
N THR A 35 -13.14 2.47 -0.33
CA THR A 35 -13.15 1.72 0.94
C THR A 35 -14.44 0.95 1.19
N ASN A 36 -15.47 1.11 0.34
CA ASN A 36 -16.75 0.43 0.49
C ASN A 36 -16.71 -0.97 -0.19
N PRO A 37 -16.64 -2.08 0.56
CA PRO A 37 -16.58 -3.43 -0.02
C PRO A 37 -17.84 -3.78 -0.84
N LYS A 38 -18.99 -3.18 -0.52
CA LYS A 38 -20.25 -3.42 -1.25
C LYS A 38 -20.30 -2.76 -2.62
N ALA A 39 -19.33 -1.91 -2.95
CA ALA A 39 -19.25 -1.33 -4.28
C ALA A 39 -18.64 -2.31 -5.31
N TRP A 40 -17.99 -3.37 -4.84
CA TRP A 40 -17.23 -4.32 -5.64
C TRP A 40 -18.04 -5.59 -5.91
N ASP A 41 -17.98 -6.07 -7.15
CA ASP A 41 -18.41 -7.42 -7.54
C ASP A 41 -17.31 -8.43 -7.19
N GLU A 42 -16.09 -8.04 -7.56
CA GLU A 42 -14.85 -8.74 -7.26
C GLU A 42 -13.88 -7.73 -6.64
N LEU A 43 -13.40 -8.03 -5.43
CA LEU A 43 -12.49 -7.15 -4.70
C LEU A 43 -11.19 -6.99 -5.49
N PRO A 44 -10.65 -5.75 -5.60
CA PRO A 44 -9.37 -5.52 -6.23
C PRO A 44 -8.26 -6.22 -5.45
N GLU A 45 -7.53 -7.11 -6.12
CA GLU A 45 -6.23 -7.57 -5.65
C GLU A 45 -5.20 -6.45 -5.88
N LEU A 46 -5.22 -5.45 -5.01
CA LEU A 46 -4.25 -4.38 -5.00
C LEU A 46 -2.90 -5.01 -4.63
N LYS A 47 -2.03 -5.21 -5.64
CA LYS A 47 -0.63 -5.46 -5.36
C LYS A 47 -0.11 -4.23 -4.60
N GLY A 48 0.22 -4.42 -3.33
CA GLY A 48 0.98 -3.45 -2.56
C GLY A 48 2.21 -3.09 -3.39
N GLU A 49 2.58 -1.80 -3.38
CA GLU A 49 3.81 -1.38 -4.06
C GLU A 49 4.93 -2.34 -3.68
N GLU A 50 5.56 -2.92 -4.70
CA GLU A 50 6.72 -3.78 -4.53
C GLU A 50 7.88 -2.87 -4.15
N VAL A 51 7.88 -2.41 -2.89
CA VAL A 51 8.95 -1.59 -2.36
C VAL A 51 10.18 -2.48 -2.27
N GLU A 52 11.24 -2.07 -2.95
CA GLU A 52 12.52 -2.77 -2.90
C GLU A 52 13.00 -2.85 -1.46
N ILE A 53 13.47 -4.02 -1.06
CA ILE A 53 13.93 -4.25 0.31
C ILE A 53 15.16 -3.36 0.52
N PRO A 54 15.13 -2.41 1.47
CA PRO A 54 16.28 -1.55 1.73
C PRO A 54 17.48 -2.41 2.15
N ALA A 55 18.68 -2.03 1.70
CA ALA A 55 19.90 -2.72 2.12
C ALA A 55 20.10 -2.59 3.63
N ARG A 56 20.67 -3.60 4.29
CA ARG A 56 21.01 -3.52 5.73
C ARG A 56 22.10 -2.49 6.04
N GLY A 57 22.94 -2.07 5.11
CA GLY A 57 23.98 -1.06 5.37
C GLY A 57 24.44 -0.30 4.13
N GLY A 58 24.78 0.98 4.31
CA GLY A 58 25.19 1.90 3.24
C GLY A 58 24.36 3.18 3.21
N ALA A 59 24.64 4.05 2.22
CA ALA A 59 23.81 5.22 1.95
C ALA A 59 22.43 4.76 1.47
N GLY A 60 21.36 5.16 2.18
CA GLY A 60 19.99 4.69 1.91
C GLY A 60 19.49 3.57 2.83
N SER A 61 20.32 3.07 3.74
CA SER A 61 19.98 2.00 4.70
C SER A 61 19.59 2.49 6.09
N GLY A 62 19.24 3.78 6.23
CA GLY A 62 18.90 4.37 7.52
C GLY A 62 17.56 3.87 8.07
N ALA A 63 17.31 4.11 9.36
CA ALA A 63 16.03 3.76 10.01
C ALA A 63 14.81 4.31 9.25
N GLY A 64 14.93 5.50 8.65
CA GLY A 64 13.87 6.07 7.81
C GLY A 64 13.49 5.20 6.60
N ALA A 65 14.46 4.65 5.88
CA ALA A 65 14.19 3.78 4.73
C ALA A 65 13.51 2.47 5.14
N TRP A 66 13.90 1.92 6.29
CA TRP A 66 13.27 0.74 6.86
C TRP A 66 11.86 1.01 7.39
N ALA A 67 11.61 2.20 7.96
CA ALA A 67 10.28 2.63 8.37
C ALA A 67 9.33 2.85 7.19
N ASP A 68 9.83 3.44 6.09
CA ASP A 68 9.05 3.61 4.85
C ASP A 68 8.70 2.25 4.23
N TYR A 69 9.65 1.31 4.20
CA TYR A 69 9.42 -0.07 3.75
C TYR A 69 8.39 -0.79 4.62
N ALA A 70 8.53 -0.71 5.94
CA ALA A 70 7.58 -1.28 6.89
C ALA A 70 6.15 -0.76 6.62
N LYS A 71 6.02 0.57 6.53
CA LYS A 71 4.74 1.23 6.26
C LYS A 71 4.13 0.78 4.93
N ALA A 72 4.95 0.61 3.90
CA ALA A 72 4.48 0.13 2.61
C ALA A 72 4.00 -1.33 2.63
N LYS A 73 4.55 -2.16 3.52
CA LYS A 73 4.06 -3.51 3.80
C LYS A 73 2.86 -3.54 4.75
N GLY A 74 2.41 -2.38 5.23
CA GLY A 74 1.29 -2.25 6.17
C GLY A 74 1.69 -2.43 7.64
N PHE A 75 2.99 -2.40 7.95
CA PHE A 75 3.52 -2.53 9.30
C PHE A 75 4.06 -1.18 9.79
N GLU A 76 3.48 -0.63 10.86
CA GLU A 76 3.91 0.66 11.39
C GLU A 76 4.94 0.45 12.52
N VAL A 77 6.14 0.99 12.33
CA VAL A 77 7.22 0.96 13.32
C VAL A 77 7.37 2.30 14.05
N PRO A 78 7.81 2.30 15.32
CA PRO A 78 8.09 3.53 16.04
C PRO A 78 9.12 4.40 15.31
N ALA A 79 8.90 5.71 15.23
CA ALA A 79 9.81 6.64 14.54
C ALA A 79 11.16 6.81 15.25
N ASP A 80 11.24 6.43 16.52
CA ASP A 80 12.46 6.37 17.33
C ASP A 80 13.14 5.00 17.31
N ALA A 81 12.51 3.99 16.69
CA ALA A 81 13.11 2.67 16.53
C ALA A 81 14.36 2.77 15.66
N SER A 82 15.42 2.12 16.12
CA SER A 82 16.63 1.96 15.35
C SER A 82 16.38 1.05 14.14
N ARG A 83 17.24 1.17 13.13
CA ARG A 83 17.21 0.30 11.95
C ARG A 83 17.12 -1.19 12.34
N ASP A 84 17.92 -1.60 13.33
CA ASP A 84 18.01 -3.00 13.73
C ASP A 84 16.73 -3.47 14.44
N GLU A 85 16.11 -2.63 15.28
CA GLU A 85 14.80 -2.90 15.89
C GLU A 85 13.69 -2.99 14.84
N ILE A 86 13.72 -2.16 13.80
CA ILE A 86 12.77 -2.23 12.68
C ILE A 86 12.95 -3.55 11.92
N ILE A 87 14.18 -3.94 11.60
CA ILE A 87 14.47 -5.21 10.90
C ILE A 87 13.99 -6.40 11.72
N GLU A 88 14.24 -6.41 13.03
CA GLU A 88 13.80 -7.50 13.93
C GLU A 88 12.27 -7.57 14.01
N ALA A 89 11.59 -6.43 14.11
CA ALA A 89 10.13 -6.37 14.10
C ALA A 89 9.53 -6.86 12.76
N LEU A 90 10.15 -6.49 11.64
CA LEU A 90 9.75 -6.96 10.31
C LEU A 90 9.97 -8.47 10.14
N ASP A 91 11.10 -9.00 10.60
CA ASP A 91 11.40 -10.44 10.54
C ASP A 91 10.44 -11.25 11.43
N ALA A 92 10.07 -10.72 12.61
CA ALA A 92 9.07 -11.31 13.49
C ALA A 92 7.67 -11.38 12.86
N GLU A 93 7.29 -10.39 12.04
CA GLU A 93 6.04 -10.36 11.27
C GLU A 93 6.12 -11.23 9.99
N GLY A 94 7.31 -11.74 9.64
CA GLY A 94 7.56 -12.51 8.42
C GLY A 94 7.68 -11.64 7.16
N ILE A 95 7.95 -10.34 7.32
CA ILE A 95 8.19 -9.42 6.22
C ILE A 95 9.64 -9.57 5.75
N PRO A 96 9.91 -9.79 4.45
CA PRO A 96 11.26 -10.03 3.94
C PRO A 96 12.23 -8.87 4.26
N THR A 97 13.39 -9.20 4.81
CA THR A 97 14.51 -8.27 5.07
C THR A 97 15.79 -8.77 4.35
N ALA A 98 16.60 -7.85 3.82
CA ALA A 98 17.73 -8.14 2.91
C ALA A 98 19.02 -8.56 3.62
#